data_AF-A0A315SXK7-F1
#
_entry.id   AF-A0A315SXK7-F1
#
_cell.length_a   1.000
_cell.length_b   1.000
_cell.length_c   1.000
_cell.angle_alpha   90.00
_cell.angle_beta   90.00
_cell.angle_gamma   90.00
#
_symmetry.space_group_name_H-M   'P 1'
#
loop_
_entity.id
_entity.type
_entity.pdbx_description
1 polymer ?
#
loop_
_entity_poly.entity_id
_entity_poly.type
_entity_poly.pdbx_seq_one_letter_code
_entity_poly.pdbx_strand_id
1 'polypeptide(L)'
;MWVFELTVPGVRLEMEDRQLSWELEGLLRHLEGSFFEANTALNLFHQARLIDSQNSSFSPDDWERDRARRSEIQDALTQARGGFSRDQYMEIYFEAEVIHKREKWSQGRIPRELKHNVVLIYARAFLYAMDAFDKFLTVLSKTAGVPPEVTQLSNEMNEHFPDLRGVRNSAQHQEDRARGLGVRGAKIELKPIDNTLVKAAGGVLMLNCLNGSKYGSTMADGHYGEVDVSPESMERLQSVLIRVLNCFNWSGPKRHLPSD
;
A
#
# COMPACT_ATOMS: atom_id res chain seq x y z
N MET A 1 2.14 -15.95 3.83
CA MET A 1 3.23 -15.15 3.25
C MET A 1 3.46 -15.66 1.86
N TRP A 2 3.43 -14.79 0.86
CA TRP A 2 3.78 -15.13 -0.52
C TRP A 2 5.22 -14.74 -0.76
N VAL A 3 6.02 -15.67 -1.26
CA VAL A 3 7.41 -15.41 -1.66
C VAL A 3 7.44 -15.51 -3.17
N PHE A 4 7.68 -14.39 -3.84
CA PHE A 4 7.87 -14.35 -5.28
C PHE A 4 9.35 -14.43 -5.58
N GLU A 5 9.76 -15.57 -6.14
CA GLU A 5 11.17 -15.91 -6.38
C GLU A 5 11.67 -15.34 -7.72
N LEU A 6 12.96 -15.05 -7.81
CA LEU A 6 13.60 -14.62 -9.04
C LEU A 6 14.86 -15.45 -9.29
N THR A 7 15.08 -15.82 -10.55
CA THR A 7 16.38 -16.32 -11.01
C THR A 7 17.03 -15.26 -11.90
N VAL A 8 18.07 -14.61 -11.40
CA VAL A 8 18.89 -13.69 -12.19
C VAL A 8 19.89 -14.51 -13.01
N PRO A 9 19.99 -14.30 -14.34
CA PRO A 9 20.80 -15.18 -15.19
C PRO A 9 22.32 -15.11 -14.96
N GLY A 10 22.82 -14.07 -14.29
CA GLY A 10 24.21 -14.00 -13.86
C GLY A 10 24.49 -12.85 -12.90
N VAL A 11 25.76 -12.44 -12.86
CA VAL A 11 26.27 -11.41 -11.93
C VAL A 11 26.57 -10.10 -12.65
N ARG A 12 27.08 -10.16 -13.88
CA ARG A 12 27.44 -8.97 -14.67
C ARG A 12 26.94 -9.06 -16.10
N LEU A 13 26.60 -7.93 -16.70
CA LEU A 13 26.20 -7.86 -18.11
C LEU A 13 27.43 -7.98 -19.02
N GLU A 14 27.31 -8.83 -20.04
CA GLU A 14 28.34 -8.98 -21.09
C GLU A 14 28.17 -7.90 -22.16
N MET A 15 28.91 -6.80 -22.03
CA MET A 15 28.89 -5.68 -22.97
C MET A 15 30.30 -5.11 -23.18
N GLU A 16 30.56 -4.59 -24.38
CA GLU A 16 31.84 -3.95 -24.72
C GLU A 16 32.04 -2.64 -23.94
N ASP A 17 30.98 -1.83 -23.86
CA ASP A 17 30.98 -0.58 -23.07
C ASP A 17 30.73 -0.89 -21.58
N ARG A 18 31.81 -0.78 -20.80
CA ARG A 18 31.77 -1.03 -19.35
C ARG A 18 31.00 0.04 -18.58
N GLN A 19 31.01 1.28 -19.04
CA GLN A 19 30.28 2.36 -18.35
C GLN A 19 28.78 2.14 -18.53
N LEU A 20 28.36 1.85 -19.76
CA LEU A 20 26.98 1.51 -20.06
C LEU A 20 26.53 0.26 -19.29
N SER A 21 27.35 -0.80 -19.27
CA SER A 21 27.08 -2.01 -18.49
C SER A 21 26.78 -1.69 -17.02
N TRP A 22 27.61 -0.87 -16.38
CA TRP A 22 27.41 -0.48 -14.98
C TRP A 22 26.13 0.33 -14.74
N GLU A 23 25.80 1.24 -15.66
CA GLU A 23 24.56 2.02 -15.60
C GLU A 23 23.32 1.14 -15.72
N LEU A 24 23.31 0.20 -16.67
CA LEU A 24 22.21 -0.75 -16.87
C LEU A 24 22.08 -1.72 -15.68
N GLU A 25 23.18 -2.24 -15.14
CA GLU A 25 23.18 -3.03 -13.91
C GLU A 25 22.62 -2.24 -12.71
N GLY A 26 22.85 -0.93 -12.65
CA GLY A 26 22.23 -0.03 -11.67
C GLY A 26 20.71 -0.02 -11.80
N LEU A 27 20.19 0.21 -13.01
CA LEU A 27 18.75 0.22 -13.29
C LEU A 27 18.09 -1.13 -13.01
N LEU A 28 18.72 -2.24 -13.40
CA LEU A 28 18.23 -3.60 -13.12
C LEU A 28 18.17 -3.89 -11.62
N ARG A 29 19.16 -3.46 -10.83
CA ARG A 29 19.12 -3.57 -9.37
C ARG A 29 18.00 -2.74 -8.74
N HIS A 30 17.70 -1.56 -9.29
CA HIS A 30 16.56 -0.76 -8.85
C HIS A 30 15.21 -1.42 -9.17
N LEU A 31 15.09 -2.11 -10.31
CA LEU A 31 13.93 -2.93 -10.65
C LEU A 31 13.78 -4.11 -9.68
N GLU A 32 14.85 -4.87 -9.44
CA GLU A 32 14.88 -5.96 -8.44
C GLU A 32 14.45 -5.44 -7.06
N GLY A 33 14.99 -4.30 -6.62
CA GLY A 33 14.65 -3.68 -5.33
C GLY A 33 13.18 -3.26 -5.23
N SER A 34 12.67 -2.57 -6.25
CA SER A 34 11.26 -2.13 -6.29
C SER A 34 10.29 -3.33 -6.32
N PHE A 35 10.67 -4.40 -7.01
CA PHE A 35 9.93 -5.66 -7.02
C PHE A 35 9.82 -6.28 -5.62
N PHE A 36 10.93 -6.38 -4.89
CA PHE A 36 10.90 -6.92 -3.53
C PHE A 36 10.20 -6.00 -2.54
N GLU A 37 10.29 -4.68 -2.71
CA GLU A 37 9.50 -3.72 -1.93
C GLU A 37 7.99 -3.93 -2.13
N ALA A 38 7.56 -4.16 -3.38
CA ALA A 38 6.16 -4.52 -3.69
C ALA A 38 5.77 -5.85 -3.04
N ASN A 39 6.62 -6.89 -3.13
CA ASN A 39 6.36 -8.17 -2.47
C ASN A 39 6.22 -8.03 -0.94
N THR A 40 7.10 -7.26 -0.31
CA THR A 40 7.04 -6.98 1.14
C THR A 40 5.75 -6.23 1.48
N ALA A 41 5.41 -5.18 0.72
CA ALA A 41 4.19 -4.39 0.94
C ALA A 41 2.92 -5.23 0.79
N LEU A 42 2.87 -6.15 -0.19
CA LEU A 42 1.76 -7.10 -0.36
C LEU A 42 1.57 -7.96 0.90
N ASN A 43 2.65 -8.55 1.41
CA ASN A 43 2.59 -9.41 2.59
C ASN A 43 2.13 -8.63 3.84
N LEU A 44 2.66 -7.43 4.05
CA LEU A 44 2.25 -6.56 5.15
C LEU A 44 0.79 -6.11 5.03
N PHE A 45 0.34 -5.79 3.82
CA PHE A 45 -1.05 -5.45 3.54
C PHE A 45 -2.00 -6.59 3.91
N HIS A 46 -1.71 -7.81 3.46
CA HIS A 46 -2.54 -8.97 3.79
C HIS A 46 -2.52 -9.30 5.28
N GLN A 47 -1.36 -9.24 5.94
CA GLN A 47 -1.27 -9.44 7.38
C GLN A 47 -2.12 -8.42 8.13
N ALA A 48 -2.03 -7.14 7.76
CA ALA A 48 -2.85 -6.08 8.36
C ALA A 48 -4.35 -6.31 8.15
N ARG A 49 -4.76 -6.78 6.96
CA ARG A 49 -6.17 -7.13 6.68
C ARG A 49 -6.67 -8.30 7.52
N LEU A 50 -5.85 -9.33 7.71
CA LEU A 50 -6.21 -10.46 8.58
C LEU A 50 -6.41 -9.99 10.02
N ILE A 51 -5.48 -9.17 10.54
CA ILE A 51 -5.58 -8.57 11.88
C ILE A 51 -6.83 -7.69 12.00
N ASP A 52 -7.14 -6.87 10.99
CA ASP A 52 -8.32 -6.00 11.01
C ASP A 52 -9.62 -6.82 11.02
N SER A 53 -9.69 -7.88 10.20
CA SER A 53 -10.85 -8.77 10.14
C SER A 53 -11.08 -9.53 11.45
N GLN A 54 -10.02 -10.07 12.07
CA GLN A 54 -10.09 -10.76 13.36
C GLN A 54 -10.49 -9.85 14.51
N ASN A 55 -10.07 -8.58 14.49
CA ASN A 55 -10.40 -7.61 15.53
C ASN A 55 -11.76 -6.91 15.33
N SER A 56 -12.46 -7.21 14.23
CA SER A 56 -13.77 -6.64 13.91
C SER A 56 -14.93 -7.57 14.30
N SER A 57 -14.64 -8.81 14.72
CA SER A 57 -15.65 -9.70 15.27
C SER A 57 -16.08 -9.21 16.66
N PHE A 58 -17.38 -8.97 16.81
CA PHE A 58 -17.97 -8.68 18.12
C PHE A 58 -17.95 -9.97 18.95
N SER A 59 -17.25 -9.93 20.09
CA SER A 59 -17.32 -10.97 21.12
C SER A 59 -18.11 -10.42 22.31
N PRO A 60 -19.29 -10.99 22.65
CA PRO A 60 -20.04 -10.61 23.84
C PRO A 60 -19.19 -10.64 25.11
N ASP A 61 -18.32 -11.65 25.23
CA ASP A 61 -17.42 -11.81 26.37
C ASP A 61 -16.37 -10.69 26.45
N ASP A 62 -15.84 -10.24 25.30
CA ASP A 62 -14.92 -9.10 25.25
C ASP A 62 -15.58 -7.81 25.72
N TRP A 63 -16.84 -7.61 25.32
CA TRP A 63 -17.59 -6.42 25.73
C TRP A 63 -17.91 -6.44 27.23
N GLU A 64 -18.26 -7.59 27.79
CA GLU A 64 -18.55 -7.72 29.22
C GLU A 64 -17.27 -7.50 30.06
N ARG A 65 -16.13 -8.06 29.64
CA ARG A 65 -14.84 -7.79 30.28
C ARG A 65 -14.44 -6.32 30.19
N ASP A 66 -14.57 -5.70 29.02
CA ASP A 66 -14.26 -4.28 28.83
C ASP A 66 -15.18 -3.38 29.68
N ARG A 67 -16.46 -3.74 29.83
CA ARG A 67 -17.40 -3.04 30.71
C ARG A 67 -16.99 -3.19 32.18
N ALA A 68 -16.74 -4.42 32.64
CA ALA A 68 -16.36 -4.69 34.03
C ALA A 68 -15.08 -3.94 34.39
N ARG A 69 -14.05 -4.02 33.54
CA ARG A 69 -12.78 -3.35 33.77
C ARG A 69 -12.91 -1.83 33.86
N ARG A 70 -13.74 -1.22 33.01
CA ARG A 70 -14.02 0.22 33.08
C ARG A 70 -14.73 0.61 34.37
N SER A 71 -15.67 -0.22 34.84
CA SER A 71 -16.34 0.00 36.13
C SER A 71 -15.35 -0.02 37.28
N GLU A 72 -14.46 -1.02 37.32
CA GLU A 72 -13.41 -1.11 38.36
C GLU A 72 -12.52 0.13 38.42
N ILE A 73 -12.09 0.63 37.26
CA ILE A 73 -11.26 1.84 37.17
C ILE A 73 -12.05 3.06 37.66
N GLN A 74 -13.31 3.18 37.23
CA GLN A 74 -14.19 4.27 37.63
C GLN A 74 -14.46 4.28 39.14
N ASP A 75 -14.70 3.10 39.73
CA ASP A 75 -14.91 2.95 41.17
C ASP A 75 -13.65 3.34 41.96
N ALA A 76 -12.48 2.88 41.51
CA ALA A 76 -11.20 3.25 42.12
C ALA A 76 -10.93 4.76 42.08
N LEU A 77 -11.19 5.41 40.94
CA LEU A 77 -11.05 6.87 40.80
C LEU A 77 -12.05 7.63 41.66
N THR A 78 -13.29 7.13 41.78
CA THR A 78 -14.33 7.72 42.62
C THR A 78 -13.93 7.67 44.09
N GLN A 79 -13.42 6.54 44.57
CA GLN A 79 -12.93 6.42 45.94
C GLN A 79 -11.72 7.32 46.20
N ALA A 80 -10.78 7.38 45.26
CA ALA A 80 -9.59 8.25 45.38
C ALA A 80 -9.94 9.75 45.46
N ARG A 81 -11.08 10.17 44.88
CA ARG A 81 -11.57 11.55 44.92
C ARG A 81 -12.53 11.85 46.08
N GLY A 82 -12.68 10.92 47.03
CA GLY A 82 -13.51 11.12 48.23
C GLY A 82 -14.97 10.70 48.08
N GLY A 83 -15.28 9.87 47.10
CA GLY A 83 -16.62 9.29 46.89
C GLY A 83 -17.37 9.92 45.71
N PHE A 84 -18.64 9.54 45.56
CA PHE A 84 -19.46 9.97 44.43
C PHE A 84 -19.77 11.47 44.51
N SER A 85 -19.37 12.21 43.48
CA SER A 85 -19.77 13.59 43.24
C SER A 85 -20.34 13.71 41.83
N ARG A 86 -21.57 14.24 41.73
CA ARG A 86 -22.27 14.42 40.44
C ARG A 86 -21.51 15.37 39.52
N ASP A 87 -20.83 16.36 40.09
CA ASP A 87 -20.05 17.36 39.35
C ASP A 87 -18.77 16.77 38.77
N GLN A 88 -18.20 15.75 39.42
CA GLN A 88 -16.97 15.08 39.00
C GLN A 88 -17.22 13.84 38.14
N TYR A 89 -18.46 13.32 38.11
CA TYR A 89 -18.81 12.06 37.45
C TYR A 89 -18.32 12.01 35.99
N MET A 90 -18.55 13.07 35.21
CA MET A 90 -18.16 13.11 33.79
C MET A 90 -16.65 13.10 33.61
N GLU A 91 -15.91 13.77 34.50
CA GLU A 91 -14.45 13.80 34.45
C GLU A 91 -13.85 12.45 34.85
N ILE A 92 -14.38 11.83 35.91
CA ILE A 92 -14.00 10.48 36.35
C ILE A 92 -14.28 9.46 35.23
N TYR A 93 -15.46 9.54 34.59
CA TYR A 93 -15.81 8.65 33.49
C TYR A 93 -14.84 8.79 32.31
N PHE A 94 -14.48 10.03 31.93
CA PHE A 94 -13.51 10.28 30.88
C PHE A 94 -12.11 9.76 31.25
N GLU A 95 -11.66 9.98 32.48
CA GLU A 95 -10.37 9.50 32.97
C GLU A 95 -10.31 7.96 32.97
N ALA A 96 -11.38 7.30 33.42
CA ALA A 96 -11.51 5.85 33.37
C ALA A 96 -11.40 5.30 31.94
N GLU A 97 -12.06 5.96 30.97
CA GLU A 97 -11.95 5.63 29.54
C GLU A 97 -10.50 5.79 29.03
N VAL A 98 -9.79 6.84 29.42
CA VAL A 98 -8.39 7.07 29.02
C VAL A 98 -7.46 5.99 29.59
N ILE A 99 -7.59 5.67 30.88
CA ILE A 99 -6.79 4.63 31.53
C ILE A 99 -7.06 3.28 30.87
N HIS A 100 -8.33 2.91 30.70
CA HIS A 100 -8.71 1.65 30.08
C HIS A 100 -8.17 1.52 28.65
N LYS A 101 -8.24 2.58 27.84
CA LYS A 101 -7.64 2.60 26.49
C LYS A 101 -6.13 2.37 26.54
N ARG A 102 -5.41 3.05 27.45
CA ARG A 102 -3.96 2.87 27.62
C ARG A 102 -3.58 1.47 28.08
N GLU A 103 -4.35 0.85 28.98
CA GLU A 103 -4.17 -0.54 29.36
C GLU A 103 -4.24 -1.45 28.13
N LYS A 104 -5.28 -1.30 27.30
CA LYS A 104 -5.44 -2.08 26.06
C LYS A 104 -4.28 -1.87 25.08
N TRP A 105 -3.81 -0.63 24.93
CA TRP A 105 -2.67 -0.33 24.05
C TRP A 105 -1.38 -0.94 24.56
N SER A 106 -1.14 -0.94 25.89
CA SER A 106 0.04 -1.57 26.49
C SER A 106 0.07 -3.08 26.30
N GLN A 107 -1.10 -3.70 26.09
CA GLN A 107 -1.28 -5.12 25.78
C GLN A 107 -1.22 -5.41 24.26
N GLY A 108 -0.85 -4.42 23.44
CA GLY A 108 -0.71 -4.58 21.99
C GLY A 108 -2.01 -4.42 21.20
N ARG A 109 -3.14 -4.02 21.82
CA ARG A 109 -4.36 -3.72 21.04
C ARG A 109 -4.18 -2.42 20.25
N ILE A 110 -4.41 -2.49 18.94
CA ILE A 110 -4.32 -1.34 18.03
C ILE A 110 -5.58 -0.45 18.18
N PRO A 111 -5.43 0.87 18.39
CA PRO A 111 -6.55 1.82 18.40
C PRO A 111 -7.35 1.76 17.10
N ARG A 112 -8.67 1.93 17.20
CA ARG A 112 -9.57 1.85 16.04
C ARG A 112 -9.17 2.84 14.94
N GLU A 113 -8.80 4.04 15.32
CA GLU A 113 -8.36 5.12 14.43
C GLU A 113 -7.08 4.75 13.66
N LEU A 114 -6.25 3.85 14.20
CA LEU A 114 -5.03 3.39 13.53
C LEU A 114 -5.26 2.16 12.64
N LYS A 115 -6.27 1.33 12.93
CA LYS A 115 -6.50 0.06 12.22
C LYS A 115 -6.61 0.23 10.70
N HIS A 116 -7.53 1.08 10.25
CA HIS A 116 -7.73 1.32 8.81
C HIS A 116 -6.52 2.02 8.17
N ASN A 117 -5.82 2.86 8.94
CA ASN A 117 -4.63 3.54 8.46
C ASN A 117 -3.49 2.56 8.16
N VAL A 118 -3.28 1.53 8.98
CA VAL A 118 -2.24 0.51 8.74
C VAL A 118 -2.45 -0.19 7.39
N VAL A 119 -3.68 -0.63 7.10
CA VAL A 119 -3.99 -1.29 5.83
C VAL A 119 -3.75 -0.36 4.64
N LEU A 120 -4.20 0.90 4.73
CA LEU A 120 -4.00 1.90 3.67
C LEU A 120 -2.54 2.32 3.49
N ILE A 121 -1.74 2.32 4.56
CA ILE A 121 -0.30 2.58 4.48
C ILE A 121 0.38 1.51 3.62
N TYR A 122 0.12 0.24 3.89
CA TYR A 122 0.73 -0.84 3.10
C TYR A 122 0.22 -0.92 1.67
N ALA A 123 -1.06 -0.60 1.45
CA ALA A 123 -1.59 -0.46 0.09
C ALA A 123 -0.88 0.64 -0.72
N ARG A 124 -0.58 1.79 -0.09
CA ARG A 124 0.20 2.87 -0.72
C ARG A 124 1.66 2.48 -0.94
N ALA A 125 2.27 1.77 0.01
CA ALA A 125 3.63 1.27 -0.16
C ALA A 125 3.73 0.36 -1.39
N PHE A 126 2.75 -0.53 -1.58
CA PHE A 126 2.65 -1.37 -2.78
C PHE A 126 2.52 -0.53 -4.05
N LEU A 127 1.59 0.44 -4.06
CA LEU A 127 1.40 1.36 -5.19
C LEU A 127 2.69 2.11 -5.56
N TYR A 128 3.43 2.61 -4.56
CA TYR A 128 4.66 3.35 -4.78
C TYR A 128 5.80 2.46 -5.28
N ALA A 129 5.92 1.23 -4.78
CA ALA A 129 6.87 0.26 -5.30
C ALA A 129 6.59 -0.11 -6.76
N MET A 130 5.31 -0.31 -7.13
CA MET A 130 4.88 -0.54 -8.51
C MET A 130 5.22 0.65 -9.42
N ASP A 131 4.94 1.89 -9.01
CA ASP A 131 5.27 3.10 -9.77
C ASP A 131 6.79 3.33 -9.88
N ALA A 132 7.56 3.00 -8.84
CA ALA A 132 9.02 3.03 -8.90
C ALA A 132 9.56 2.02 -9.92
N PHE A 133 9.05 0.79 -9.91
CA PHE A 133 9.39 -0.23 -10.90
C PHE A 133 9.10 0.26 -12.32
N ASP A 134 7.89 0.75 -12.59
CA ASP A 134 7.49 1.27 -13.91
C ASP A 134 8.39 2.42 -14.39
N LYS A 135 8.74 3.34 -13.49
CA LYS A 135 9.66 4.45 -13.80
C LYS A 135 11.06 3.97 -14.16
N PHE A 136 11.64 3.06 -13.38
CA PHE A 136 12.97 2.51 -13.70
C PHE A 136 12.95 1.71 -14.99
N LEU A 137 11.88 0.95 -15.27
CA LEU A 137 11.72 0.21 -16.51
C LEU A 137 11.59 1.16 -17.71
N THR A 138 10.85 2.25 -17.54
CA THR A 138 10.71 3.31 -18.55
C THR A 138 12.04 4.02 -18.85
N VAL A 139 12.90 4.22 -17.84
CA VAL A 139 14.24 4.77 -18.05
C VAL A 139 15.11 3.75 -18.77
N LEU A 140 15.07 2.48 -18.32
CA LEU A 140 15.82 1.39 -18.93
C LEU A 140 15.47 1.24 -20.41
N SER A 141 14.18 1.22 -20.78
CA SER A 141 13.75 1.07 -22.18
C SER A 141 14.18 2.21 -23.11
N LYS A 142 14.55 3.37 -22.56
CA LYS A 142 15.01 4.54 -23.30
C LYS A 142 16.53 4.68 -23.32
N THR A 143 17.25 3.83 -22.60
CA THR A 143 18.71 3.89 -22.50
C THR A 143 19.34 3.28 -23.75
N ALA A 144 20.38 3.92 -24.29
CA ALA A 144 21.06 3.43 -25.48
C ALA A 144 21.68 2.04 -25.24
N GLY A 145 21.67 1.17 -26.25
CA GLY A 145 22.25 -0.18 -26.16
C GLY A 145 21.38 -1.21 -25.42
N VAL A 146 20.16 -0.85 -25.01
CA VAL A 146 19.19 -1.78 -24.44
C VAL A 146 18.47 -2.57 -25.54
N PRO A 147 18.23 -3.89 -25.36
CA PRO A 147 17.47 -4.69 -26.31
C PRO A 147 16.07 -4.12 -26.59
N PRO A 148 15.61 -4.08 -27.86
CA PRO A 148 14.29 -3.54 -28.24
C PRO A 148 13.11 -4.19 -27.49
N GLU A 149 13.26 -5.44 -27.07
CA GLU A 149 12.27 -6.21 -26.30
C GLU A 149 11.94 -5.53 -24.96
N VAL A 150 12.90 -4.85 -24.34
CA VAL A 150 12.67 -4.12 -23.06
C VAL A 150 11.67 -2.99 -23.25
N THR A 151 11.63 -2.35 -24.42
CA THR A 151 10.64 -1.33 -24.75
C THR A 151 9.24 -1.92 -24.85
N GLN A 152 9.09 -3.12 -25.40
CA GLN A 152 7.81 -3.82 -25.45
C GLN A 152 7.33 -4.16 -24.03
N LEU A 153 8.22 -4.70 -23.19
CA LEU A 153 7.95 -5.00 -21.78
C LEU A 153 7.56 -3.77 -20.96
N SER A 154 8.18 -2.62 -21.25
CA SER A 154 7.81 -1.34 -20.64
C SER A 154 6.39 -0.90 -21.03
N ASN A 155 5.92 -1.22 -22.24
CA ASN A 155 4.55 -0.90 -22.65
C ASN A 155 3.53 -1.85 -22.01
N GLU A 156 3.88 -3.13 -21.85
CA GLU A 156 3.02 -4.13 -21.18
C GLU A 156 2.66 -3.72 -19.74
N MET A 157 3.54 -3.01 -19.03
CA MET A 157 3.22 -2.44 -17.71
C MET A 157 1.99 -1.52 -17.75
N ASN A 158 1.87 -0.67 -18.78
CA ASN A 158 0.72 0.22 -18.93
C ASN A 158 -0.56 -0.54 -19.29
N GLU A 159 -0.44 -1.67 -19.99
CA GLU A 159 -1.58 -2.52 -20.32
C GLU A 159 -2.08 -3.29 -19.09
N HIS A 160 -1.16 -3.78 -18.26
CA HIS A 160 -1.49 -4.50 -17.03
C HIS A 160 -1.98 -3.59 -15.90
N PHE A 161 -1.47 -2.35 -15.84
CA PHE A 161 -1.75 -1.40 -14.75
C PHE A 161 -2.08 0.01 -15.30
N PRO A 162 -3.16 0.16 -16.08
CA PRO A 162 -3.48 1.41 -16.78
C PRO A 162 -3.67 2.60 -15.83
N ASP A 163 -4.18 2.35 -14.62
CA ASP A 163 -4.49 3.40 -13.65
C ASP A 163 -3.31 3.72 -12.70
N LEU A 164 -2.21 2.97 -12.74
CA LEU A 164 -1.11 3.04 -11.77
C LEU A 164 -0.62 4.48 -11.57
N ARG A 165 -0.26 5.14 -12.67
CA ARG A 165 0.27 6.50 -12.65
C ARG A 165 -0.78 7.50 -12.15
N GLY A 166 -2.03 7.35 -12.58
CA GLY A 166 -3.12 8.25 -12.22
C GLY A 166 -3.45 8.17 -10.73
N VAL A 167 -3.59 6.95 -10.21
CA VAL A 167 -3.84 6.68 -8.79
C VAL A 167 -2.66 7.14 -7.93
N ARG A 168 -1.42 6.86 -8.34
CA ARG A 168 -0.22 7.32 -7.63
C ARG A 168 -0.13 8.85 -7.56
N ASN A 169 -0.37 9.54 -8.68
CA ASN A 169 -0.38 11.01 -8.69
C ASN A 169 -1.45 11.56 -7.75
N SER A 170 -2.65 10.97 -7.71
CA SER A 170 -3.70 11.37 -6.77
C SER A 170 -3.33 11.07 -5.32
N ALA A 171 -2.61 9.97 -5.04
CA ALA A 171 -2.12 9.66 -3.70
C ALA A 171 -1.03 10.63 -3.22
N GLN A 172 -0.23 11.20 -4.13
CA GLN A 172 0.78 12.21 -3.81
C GLN A 172 0.22 13.63 -3.67
N HIS A 173 -0.89 13.92 -4.34
CA HIS A 173 -1.53 15.25 -4.37
C HIS A 173 -2.94 15.20 -3.77
N GLN A 174 -3.10 14.51 -2.64
CA GLN A 174 -4.41 14.31 -2.02
C GLN A 174 -5.06 15.63 -1.59
N GLU A 175 -4.27 16.61 -1.19
CA GLU A 175 -4.72 17.95 -0.81
C GLU A 175 -5.40 18.69 -1.97
N ASP A 176 -4.86 18.57 -3.18
CA ASP A 176 -5.48 19.16 -4.37
C ASP A 176 -6.72 18.38 -4.78
N ARG A 177 -6.68 17.05 -4.73
CA ARG A 177 -7.85 16.22 -5.03
C ARG A 177 -8.99 16.46 -4.06
N ALA A 178 -8.71 16.62 -2.76
CA ALA A 178 -9.70 16.97 -1.73
C ALA A 178 -10.43 18.29 -2.00
N ARG A 179 -9.77 19.21 -2.71
CA ARG A 179 -10.35 20.49 -3.14
C ARG A 179 -11.08 20.40 -4.48
N GLY A 180 -11.20 19.20 -5.06
CA GLY A 180 -11.76 18.98 -6.40
C GLY A 180 -10.86 19.51 -7.52
N LEU A 181 -9.55 19.59 -7.29
CA LEU A 181 -8.58 20.11 -8.26
C LEU A 181 -7.77 18.97 -8.90
N GLY A 182 -7.60 19.07 -10.21
CA GLY A 182 -6.86 18.19 -11.10
C GLY A 182 -5.44 18.69 -11.34
N VAL A 183 -4.91 18.47 -12.55
CA VAL A 183 -3.57 18.94 -12.93
C VAL A 183 -3.55 20.47 -13.00
N ARG A 184 -2.52 21.09 -12.41
CA ARG A 184 -2.30 22.55 -12.44
C ARG A 184 -3.49 23.36 -11.89
N GLY A 185 -4.25 22.81 -10.94
CA GLY A 185 -5.36 23.52 -10.28
C GLY A 185 -6.66 23.61 -11.10
N ALA A 186 -6.78 22.88 -12.22
CA ALA A 186 -8.04 22.80 -12.95
C ALA A 186 -9.12 22.12 -12.11
N LYS A 187 -10.40 22.50 -12.24
CA LYS A 187 -11.50 21.78 -11.57
C LYS A 187 -11.68 20.41 -12.19
N ILE A 188 -11.92 19.39 -11.35
CA ILE A 188 -12.22 18.03 -11.78
C ILE A 188 -13.71 17.94 -12.16
N GLU A 189 -13.97 17.37 -13.33
CA GLU A 189 -15.31 16.91 -13.71
C GLU A 189 -15.47 15.44 -13.33
N LEU A 190 -16.16 15.17 -12.23
CA LEU A 190 -16.37 13.80 -11.76
C LEU A 190 -17.09 12.94 -12.79
N LYS A 191 -16.61 11.72 -12.96
CA LYS A 191 -17.19 10.74 -13.89
C LYS A 191 -18.00 9.69 -13.11
N PRO A 192 -19.01 9.08 -13.75
CA PRO A 192 -19.81 8.04 -13.11
C PRO A 192 -18.94 6.92 -12.54
N ILE A 193 -19.33 6.38 -11.40
CA ILE A 193 -18.70 5.20 -10.80
C ILE A 193 -19.79 4.20 -10.43
N ASP A 194 -19.53 2.93 -10.73
CA ASP A 194 -20.38 1.81 -10.33
C ASP A 194 -19.45 0.64 -9.95
N ASN A 195 -19.14 0.54 -8.66
CA ASN A 195 -18.33 -0.55 -8.12
C ASN A 195 -18.91 -1.04 -6.78
N THR A 196 -18.25 -2.03 -6.17
CA THR A 196 -18.71 -2.64 -4.91
C THR A 196 -18.67 -1.70 -3.70
N LEU A 197 -17.96 -0.56 -3.79
CA LEU A 197 -17.84 0.42 -2.72
C LEU A 197 -18.91 1.51 -2.86
N VAL A 198 -19.17 1.98 -4.07
CA VAL A 198 -20.13 3.07 -4.34
C VAL A 198 -20.71 2.99 -5.76
N LYS A 199 -21.95 3.46 -5.88
CA LYS A 199 -22.65 3.69 -7.14
C LYS A 199 -23.13 5.14 -7.21
N ALA A 200 -22.54 5.93 -8.09
CA ALA A 200 -22.84 7.34 -8.25
C ALA A 200 -22.81 7.74 -9.74
N ALA A 201 -24.00 7.95 -10.32
CA ALA A 201 -24.14 8.31 -11.74
C ALA A 201 -23.54 9.69 -12.08
N GLY A 202 -23.56 10.64 -11.14
CA GLY A 202 -22.88 11.94 -11.28
C GLY A 202 -21.41 11.92 -10.88
N GLY A 203 -20.87 10.75 -10.51
CA GLY A 203 -19.56 10.60 -9.91
C GLY A 203 -19.50 11.02 -8.44
N VAL A 204 -18.41 10.65 -7.78
CA VAL A 204 -18.10 11.05 -6.41
C VAL A 204 -16.60 11.16 -6.25
N LEU A 205 -16.15 12.10 -5.43
CA LEU A 205 -14.75 12.22 -5.07
C LEU A 205 -14.41 11.15 -4.04
N MET A 206 -13.53 10.21 -4.42
CA MET A 206 -13.02 9.16 -3.57
C MET A 206 -11.53 9.34 -3.39
N LEU A 207 -11.07 9.37 -2.15
CA LEU A 207 -9.65 9.54 -1.83
C LEU A 207 -9.23 8.43 -0.88
N ASN A 208 -8.07 7.84 -1.14
CA ASN A 208 -7.44 6.88 -0.21
C ASN A 208 -8.39 5.73 0.17
N CYS A 209 -9.02 5.10 -0.83
CA CYS A 209 -10.05 4.09 -0.63
C CYS A 209 -9.54 2.68 -0.96
N LEU A 210 -10.16 1.69 -0.33
CA LEU A 210 -9.95 0.27 -0.64
C LEU A 210 -11.25 -0.36 -1.10
N ASN A 211 -11.27 -0.82 -2.34
CA ASN A 211 -12.34 -1.61 -2.91
C ASN A 211 -11.93 -3.10 -2.93
N GLY A 212 -12.20 -3.82 -1.85
CA GLY A 212 -11.65 -5.16 -1.66
C GLY A 212 -10.14 -5.11 -1.44
N SER A 213 -9.35 -5.75 -2.31
CA SER A 213 -7.88 -5.63 -2.36
C SER A 213 -7.38 -4.42 -3.15
N LYS A 214 -8.26 -3.75 -3.89
CA LYS A 214 -7.86 -2.69 -4.82
C LYS A 214 -7.76 -1.35 -4.15
N TYR A 215 -6.58 -0.73 -4.21
CA TYR A 215 -6.37 0.63 -3.75
C TYR A 215 -6.75 1.62 -4.85
N GLY A 216 -7.63 2.56 -4.54
CA GLY A 216 -8.16 3.46 -5.55
C GLY A 216 -8.40 4.88 -5.08
N SER A 217 -8.50 5.77 -6.06
CA SER A 217 -8.73 7.20 -5.88
C SER A 217 -9.30 7.80 -7.15
N THR A 218 -10.05 8.88 -7.01
CA THR A 218 -10.41 9.75 -8.14
C THR A 218 -9.13 10.38 -8.71
N MET A 219 -8.94 10.20 -10.02
CA MET A 219 -7.83 10.69 -10.81
C MET A 219 -8.08 12.14 -11.27
N ALA A 220 -7.06 12.76 -11.86
CA ALA A 220 -7.14 14.17 -12.26
C ALA A 220 -8.15 14.45 -13.38
N ASP A 221 -8.52 13.42 -14.14
CA ASP A 221 -9.52 13.45 -15.20
C ASP A 221 -10.95 13.17 -14.71
N GLY A 222 -11.10 12.92 -13.40
CA GLY A 222 -12.38 12.66 -12.73
C GLY A 222 -12.85 11.22 -12.76
N HIS A 223 -12.15 10.31 -13.43
CA HIS A 223 -12.41 8.87 -13.30
C HIS A 223 -11.91 8.35 -11.97
N TYR A 224 -12.56 7.32 -11.45
CA TYR A 224 -12.01 6.52 -10.36
C TYR A 224 -11.07 5.46 -10.95
N GLY A 225 -9.81 5.52 -10.56
CA GLY A 225 -8.82 4.50 -10.92
C GLY A 225 -8.50 3.60 -9.74
N GLU A 226 -8.05 2.39 -10.02
CA GLU A 226 -7.66 1.42 -9.00
C GLU A 226 -6.44 0.57 -9.38
N VAL A 227 -5.65 0.20 -8.38
CA VAL A 227 -4.52 -0.73 -8.50
C VAL A 227 -4.76 -1.87 -7.52
N ASP A 228 -4.71 -3.09 -8.02
CA ASP A 228 -4.96 -4.27 -7.19
C ASP A 228 -3.73 -4.62 -6.35
N VAL A 229 -3.91 -4.74 -5.04
CA VAL A 229 -2.86 -5.16 -4.09
C VAL A 229 -3.03 -6.65 -3.85
N SER A 230 -2.51 -7.44 -4.77
CA SER A 230 -2.81 -8.87 -4.86
C SER A 230 -1.63 -9.72 -5.37
N PRO A 231 -1.63 -11.03 -5.07
CA PRO A 231 -0.68 -11.98 -5.66
C PRO A 231 -0.68 -11.92 -7.20
N GLU A 232 -1.84 -11.82 -7.83
CA GLU A 232 -1.99 -11.77 -9.29
C GLU A 232 -1.27 -10.56 -9.90
N SER A 233 -1.28 -9.42 -9.21
CA SER A 233 -0.52 -8.23 -9.62
C SER A 233 0.99 -8.44 -9.48
N MET A 234 1.42 -9.14 -8.42
CA MET A 234 2.83 -9.53 -8.24
C MET A 234 3.30 -10.54 -9.28
N GLU A 235 2.47 -11.51 -9.68
CA GLU A 235 2.79 -12.48 -10.75
C GLU A 235 3.05 -11.77 -12.08
N ARG A 236 2.23 -10.76 -12.42
CA ARG A 236 2.45 -9.92 -13.62
C ARG A 236 3.77 -9.16 -13.54
N LEU A 237 4.05 -8.52 -12.40
CA LEU A 237 5.29 -7.79 -12.17
C LEU A 237 6.52 -8.71 -12.25
N GLN A 238 6.42 -9.91 -11.66
CA GLN A 238 7.46 -10.94 -11.68
C GLN A 238 7.75 -11.40 -13.11
N SER A 239 6.70 -11.68 -13.88
CA SER A 239 6.82 -12.09 -15.28
C SER A 239 7.54 -11.03 -16.11
N VAL A 240 7.18 -9.74 -15.95
CA VAL A 240 7.86 -8.63 -16.61
C VAL A 240 9.33 -8.58 -16.21
N LEU A 241 9.66 -8.62 -14.91
CA LEU A 241 11.04 -8.54 -14.44
C LEU A 241 11.90 -9.70 -14.95
N ILE A 242 11.40 -10.93 -14.88
CA ILE A 242 12.12 -12.12 -15.38
C ILE A 242 12.40 -11.97 -16.87
N ARG A 243 11.41 -11.51 -17.65
CA ARG A 243 11.58 -11.30 -19.09
C ARG A 243 12.59 -10.19 -19.38
N VAL A 244 12.57 -9.08 -18.62
CA VAL A 244 13.56 -8.00 -18.73
C VAL A 244 14.97 -8.53 -18.45
N LEU A 245 15.16 -9.28 -17.36
CA LEU A 245 16.46 -9.86 -17.01
C LEU A 245 16.98 -10.80 -18.11
N ASN A 246 16.09 -11.58 -18.72
CA ASN A 246 16.43 -12.52 -19.79
C ASN A 246 16.69 -11.85 -21.15
N CYS A 247 16.43 -10.55 -21.31
CA CYS A 247 16.79 -9.83 -22.54
C CYS A 247 18.31 -9.59 -22.68
N PHE A 248 19.06 -9.69 -21.59
CA PHE A 248 20.49 -9.38 -21.59
C PHE A 248 21.35 -10.65 -21.56
N ASN A 249 22.59 -10.52 -22.07
CA ASN A 249 23.62 -11.54 -21.89
C ASN A 249 24.35 -11.32 -20.57
N TRP A 250 24.52 -12.39 -19.80
CA TRP A 250 25.09 -12.34 -18.46
C TRP A 250 26.31 -13.24 -18.34
N SER A 251 27.27 -12.81 -17.53
CA SER A 251 28.43 -13.58 -17.10
C SER A 251 28.37 -13.92 -15.61
N GLY A 252 29.05 -14.98 -15.23
CA GLY A 252 29.11 -15.46 -13.84
C GLY A 252 27.96 -16.39 -13.46
N PRO A 253 27.91 -16.85 -12.19
CA PRO A 253 26.89 -17.78 -11.74
C PRO A 253 25.51 -17.12 -11.66
N LYS A 254 24.46 -17.91 -11.94
CA LYS A 254 23.07 -17.52 -11.69
C LYS A 254 22.85 -17.22 -10.21
N ARG A 255 21.95 -16.27 -9.92
CA ARG A 255 21.54 -15.93 -8.55
C ARG A 255 20.07 -16.29 -8.37
N HIS A 256 19.74 -16.95 -7.27
CA HIS A 256 18.37 -17.19 -6.84
C HIS A 256 18.01 -16.22 -5.71
N LEU A 257 16.85 -15.58 -5.80
CA LEU A 257 16.39 -14.57 -4.84
C LEU A 257 14.94 -14.88 -4.43
N PRO A 258 14.50 -14.52 -3.21
CA PRO A 258 15.28 -13.88 -2.14
C PRO A 258 16.28 -14.85 -1.48
N SER A 259 17.29 -14.31 -0.79
CA SER A 259 18.25 -15.07 0.00
C SER A 259 17.74 -15.31 1.43
N ASP A 260 18.22 -16.38 2.07
CA ASP A 260 18.00 -16.68 3.50
C ASP A 260 18.89 -15.84 4.44
#